data_AF-A0A428WK10-F1
#
_entry.id   AF-A0A428WK10-F1
#
_cell.length_a   1.000
_cell.length_b   1.000
_cell.length_c   1.000
_cell.angle_alpha   90.00
_cell.angle_beta   90.00
_cell.angle_gamma   90.00
#
_symmetry.space_group_name_H-M   'P 1'
#
loop_
_entity.id
_entity.type
_entity.pdbx_description
1 polymer ?
#
loop_
_entity_poly.entity_id
_entity_poly.type
_entity_poly.pdbx_seq_one_letter_code
_entity_poly.pdbx_strand_id
1 'polypeptide(L)'
;MSNSVGPWVALLTIVLCGSAFALVVTLIIVRLSRRGQPREQQLARLATRLDGRNKVTIRAVEFSVSQADLLWVARSRGYSMIHHQFGRYYEFVYTPHQPGRWA
;
A
#
# COMPACT_ATOMS: atom_id res chain seq x y z
N MET A 1 21.24 -48.37 25.29
CA MET A 1 19.89 -47.80 25.49
C MET A 1 19.49 -47.13 24.19
N SER A 2 18.74 -47.84 23.34
CA SER A 2 18.29 -47.36 22.05
C SER A 2 17.12 -46.40 22.27
N ASN A 3 17.36 -45.10 22.07
CA ASN A 3 16.36 -44.06 22.18
C ASN A 3 15.37 -44.21 21.02
N SER A 4 14.35 -45.05 21.20
CA SER A 4 13.17 -45.09 20.35
C SER A 4 12.40 -43.79 20.58
N VAL A 5 12.84 -42.72 19.93
CA VAL A 5 12.04 -41.48 19.79
C VAL A 5 10.75 -41.93 19.11
N GLY A 6 9.71 -42.12 19.93
CA GLY A 6 8.50 -42.81 19.50
C GLY A 6 7.85 -42.12 18.30
N PRO A 7 7.20 -42.86 17.39
CA PRO A 7 6.54 -42.31 16.21
C PRO A 7 5.59 -41.15 16.52
N TRP A 8 5.05 -41.12 17.74
CA TRP A 8 4.26 -40.02 18.30
C TRP A 8 4.98 -38.67 18.36
N VAL A 9 6.28 -38.65 18.66
CA VAL A 9 7.07 -37.41 18.70
C VAL A 9 7.24 -36.84 17.30
N ALA A 10 7.47 -37.70 16.30
CA ALA A 10 7.53 -37.32 14.89
C ALA A 10 6.17 -36.79 14.39
N LEU A 11 5.07 -37.45 14.76
CA LEU A 11 3.72 -37.00 14.39
C LEU A 11 3.40 -35.63 15.01
N LEU A 12 3.70 -35.43 16.29
CA LEU A 12 3.46 -34.15 16.96
C LEU A 12 4.29 -33.02 16.35
N THR A 13 5.56 -33.27 16.02
CA THR A 13 6.41 -32.27 15.37
C THR A 13 5.93 -31.90 13.97
N ILE A 14 5.47 -32.87 13.18
CA ILE A 14 4.89 -32.61 11.85
C ILE A 14 3.61 -31.76 11.95
N VAL A 15 2.72 -32.10 12.89
CA VAL A 15 1.48 -31.35 13.10
C VAL A 15 1.77 -29.91 13.59
N LEU A 16 2.71 -29.75 14.52
CA LEU A 16 3.13 -28.43 14.99
C LEU A 16 3.74 -27.59 13.86
N CYS A 17 4.66 -28.15 13.09
CA CYS A 17 5.25 -27.46 11.93
C CYS A 17 4.19 -27.07 10.89
N GLY A 18 3.26 -27.98 10.58
CA GLY A 18 2.17 -27.70 9.63
C GLY A 18 1.26 -26.56 10.11
N SER A 19 0.89 -26.57 11.39
CA SER A 19 0.05 -25.52 11.99
C SER A 19 0.74 -24.15 12.02
N ALA A 20 2.03 -24.12 12.36
CA ALA A 20 2.83 -22.90 12.37
C ALA A 20 2.97 -22.31 10.96
N PHE A 21 3.22 -23.16 9.96
CA PHE A 21 3.29 -22.73 8.57
C PHE A 21 1.95 -22.15 8.08
N ALA A 22 0.85 -22.83 8.37
CA ALA A 22 -0.49 -22.35 8.04
C ALA A 22 -0.77 -20.97 8.67
N LEU A 23 -0.44 -20.79 9.96
CA LEU A 23 -0.58 -19.51 10.65
C LEU A 23 0.22 -18.37 9.98
N VAL A 24 1.47 -18.64 9.61
CA VAL A 24 2.32 -17.66 8.90
C VAL A 24 1.72 -17.29 7.55
N VAL A 25 1.29 -18.28 6.76
CA VAL A 25 0.64 -18.05 5.47
C VAL A 25 -0.66 -17.27 5.63
N THR A 26 -1.50 -17.62 6.61
CA THR A 26 -2.72 -16.87 6.93
C THR A 26 -2.41 -15.44 7.32
N LEU A 27 -1.39 -15.19 8.15
CA LEU A 27 -0.99 -13.82 8.51
C LEU A 27 -0.49 -13.02 7.30
N ILE A 28 0.25 -13.65 6.37
CA ILE A 28 0.69 -13.03 5.13
C ILE A 28 -0.51 -12.69 4.24
N ILE A 29 -1.44 -13.63 4.04
CA ILE A 29 -2.66 -13.42 3.25
C ILE A 29 -3.52 -12.34 3.89
N VAL A 30 -3.71 -12.34 5.21
CA VAL A 30 -4.47 -11.31 5.92
C VAL A 30 -3.76 -9.96 5.82
N ARG A 31 -2.43 -9.89 5.89
CA ARG A 31 -1.69 -8.64 5.63
C ARG A 31 -1.79 -8.16 4.19
N LEU A 32 -1.78 -9.08 3.22
CA LEU A 32 -1.97 -8.77 1.81
C LEU A 32 -3.41 -8.34 1.51
N SER A 33 -4.40 -8.97 2.12
CA SER A 33 -5.83 -8.66 1.96
C SER A 33 -6.22 -7.39 2.71
N ARG A 34 -5.60 -7.11 3.86
CA ARG A 34 -5.68 -5.81 4.56
C ARG A 34 -4.98 -4.68 3.81
N ARG A 35 -4.21 -4.92 2.74
CA ARG A 35 -3.98 -3.89 1.70
C ARG A 35 -5.28 -3.72 0.90
N GLY A 36 -6.28 -3.19 1.59
CA GLY A 36 -7.61 -2.91 1.05
C GLY A 36 -7.50 -1.96 -0.13
N GLN A 37 -8.17 -2.35 -1.22
CA GLN A 37 -8.12 -1.83 -2.58
C GLN A 37 -6.76 -1.97 -3.27
N PRO A 38 -6.70 -2.58 -4.46
CA PRO A 38 -5.47 -2.64 -5.23
C PRO A 38 -4.99 -1.21 -5.47
N ARG A 39 -3.75 -0.93 -5.08
CA ARG A 39 -3.05 0.36 -5.21
C ARG A 39 -3.31 1.00 -6.58
N GLU A 40 -3.38 0.18 -7.62
CA GLU A 40 -3.70 0.59 -8.99
C GLU A 40 -5.10 1.19 -9.15
N GLN A 41 -6.15 0.63 -8.55
CA GLN A 41 -7.50 1.20 -8.61
C GLN A 41 -7.62 2.51 -7.82
N GLN A 42 -6.86 2.65 -6.74
CA GLN A 42 -6.75 3.90 -5.99
C GLN A 42 -6.05 4.97 -6.84
N LEU A 43 -4.90 4.65 -7.44
CA LEU A 43 -4.18 5.56 -8.34
C LEU A 43 -4.98 5.90 -9.61
N ALA A 44 -5.72 4.94 -10.17
CA ALA A 44 -6.59 5.18 -11.33
C ALA A 44 -7.72 6.15 -10.99
N ARG A 45 -8.34 6.02 -9.81
CA ARG A 45 -9.36 6.96 -9.30
C ARG A 45 -8.79 8.34 -9.04
N LEU A 46 -7.56 8.43 -8.51
CA LEU A 46 -6.86 9.71 -8.37
C LEU A 46 -6.66 10.33 -9.76
N ALA A 47 -6.14 9.57 -10.71
CA ALA A 47 -5.84 10.04 -12.06
C ALA A 47 -7.11 10.55 -12.77
N THR A 48 -8.25 9.88 -12.60
CA THR A 48 -9.55 10.36 -13.12
C THR A 48 -10.03 11.63 -12.43
N ARG A 49 -9.82 11.78 -11.11
CA ARG A 49 -10.16 13.02 -10.41
C ARG A 49 -9.28 14.20 -10.84
N LEU A 50 -8.04 13.94 -11.20
CA LEU A 50 -7.07 14.93 -11.72
C LEU A 50 -7.27 15.22 -13.21
N ASP A 51 -8.17 14.54 -13.92
CA ASP A 51 -8.38 14.78 -15.35
C ASP A 51 -9.22 16.06 -15.55
N GLY A 52 -8.59 17.16 -15.97
CA GLY A 52 -9.25 18.42 -16.31
C GLY A 52 -9.68 19.34 -15.16
N ARG A 53 -9.29 19.07 -13.90
CA ARG A 53 -9.64 19.93 -12.74
C ARG A 53 -8.47 20.79 -12.30
N ASN A 54 -8.65 22.11 -12.24
CA ASN A 54 -7.57 23.04 -11.86
C ASN A 54 -7.01 22.81 -10.44
N LYS A 55 -7.83 22.30 -9.51
CA LYS A 55 -7.45 22.01 -8.12
C LYS A 55 -8.26 20.83 -7.57
N VAL A 56 -7.59 19.92 -6.86
CA VAL A 56 -8.21 18.73 -6.24
C VAL A 56 -7.64 18.53 -4.84
N THR A 57 -8.51 18.44 -3.83
CA THR A 57 -8.11 18.16 -2.44
C THR A 57 -8.53 16.75 -2.06
N ILE A 58 -7.60 15.98 -1.51
CA ILE A 58 -7.81 14.58 -1.12
C ILE A 58 -7.27 14.37 0.28
N ARG A 59 -8.05 13.71 1.14
CA ARG A 59 -7.57 13.38 2.49
C ARG A 59 -6.54 12.26 2.41
N ALA A 60 -5.43 12.41 3.13
CA ALA A 60 -4.37 11.40 3.21
C ALA A 60 -4.86 10.08 3.83
N VAL A 61 -5.95 10.11 4.59
CA VAL A 61 -6.60 8.90 5.15
C VAL A 61 -7.49 8.16 4.12
N GLU A 62 -7.86 8.81 3.02
CA GLU A 62 -8.77 8.26 2.01
C GLU A 62 -8.04 7.32 1.03
N PHE A 63 -6.72 7.46 0.94
CA PHE A 63 -5.86 6.64 0.09
C PHE A 63 -4.82 5.94 0.95
N SER A 64 -4.81 4.61 0.95
CA SER A 64 -3.75 3.80 1.57
C SER A 64 -2.48 3.74 0.72
N VAL A 65 -2.31 4.67 -0.23
CA VAL A 65 -1.20 4.72 -1.17
C VAL A 65 -0.10 5.63 -0.64
N SER A 66 1.15 5.26 -0.90
CA SER A 66 2.30 6.08 -0.52
C SER A 66 2.25 7.48 -1.14
N GLN A 67 2.71 8.48 -0.40
CA GLN A 67 2.81 9.86 -0.87
C GLN A 67 3.62 9.96 -2.18
N ALA A 68 4.66 9.14 -2.32
CA ALA A 68 5.53 9.11 -3.49
C ALA A 68 4.76 8.73 -4.76
N ASP A 69 3.85 7.75 -4.69
CA ASP A 69 3.06 7.33 -5.85
C ASP A 69 2.00 8.36 -6.23
N LEU A 70 1.36 8.97 -5.24
CA LEU A 70 0.39 10.05 -5.46
C LEU A 70 1.06 11.21 -6.19
N LEU A 71 2.29 11.56 -5.77
CA LEU A 71 3.10 12.60 -6.40
C LEU A 71 3.57 12.19 -7.80
N TRP A 72 3.92 10.93 -8.01
CA TRP A 72 4.33 10.42 -9.31
C TRP A 72 3.18 10.51 -10.34
N VAL A 73 1.97 10.09 -9.96
CA VAL A 73 0.78 10.20 -10.81
C VAL A 73 0.36 11.65 -11.03
N ALA A 74 0.47 12.51 -10.01
CA ALA A 74 0.20 13.93 -10.16
C ALA A 74 1.17 14.57 -11.16
N ARG A 75 2.47 14.32 -11.03
CA ARG A 75 3.49 14.87 -11.93
C ARG A 75 3.31 14.40 -13.37
N SER A 76 2.99 13.13 -13.61
CA SER A 76 2.76 12.63 -14.97
C SER A 76 1.57 13.30 -15.67
N ARG A 77 0.66 13.91 -14.90
CA ARG A 77 -0.52 14.64 -15.38
C ARG A 77 -0.33 16.17 -15.35
N GLY A 78 0.85 16.67 -14.97
CA GLY A 78 1.13 18.10 -14.88
C GLY A 78 0.60 18.78 -13.60
N TYR A 79 0.44 18.02 -12.52
CA TYR A 79 -0.02 18.53 -11.22
C TYR A 79 1.11 18.60 -10.19
N SER A 80 1.10 19.67 -9.40
CA SER A 80 1.91 19.82 -8.19
C SER A 80 1.12 19.34 -6.98
N MET A 81 1.77 18.61 -6.07
CA MET A 81 1.16 18.14 -4.83
C MET A 81 1.71 18.92 -3.62
N ILE A 82 0.81 19.50 -2.84
CA ILE A 82 1.09 20.18 -1.57
C ILE A 82 0.57 19.30 -0.44
N HIS A 83 1.43 18.98 0.53
CA HIS A 83 1.06 18.20 1.70
C HIS A 83 0.77 19.13 2.88
N HIS A 84 -0.46 19.07 3.38
CA HIS A 84 -0.87 19.79 4.57
C HIS A 84 -0.86 18.87 5.79
N GLN A 85 0.21 18.94 6.58
CA GLN A 85 0.41 18.08 7.76
C GLN A 85 -0.68 18.27 8.82
N PHE A 86 -1.14 19.51 9.03
CA PHE A 86 -2.14 19.86 10.04
C PHE A 86 -3.53 19.24 9.79
N GLY A 87 -3.92 19.09 8.52
CA GLY A 87 -5.23 18.54 8.16
C GLY A 87 -5.19 17.12 7.58
N ARG A 88 -3.98 16.53 7.48
CA ARG A 88 -3.74 15.25 6.77
C ARG A 88 -4.46 15.22 5.43
N TYR A 89 -4.23 16.22 4.59
CA TYR A 89 -4.75 16.24 3.22
C TYR A 89 -3.66 16.63 2.23
N TYR A 90 -3.79 16.10 1.03
CA TYR A 90 -3.01 16.44 -0.15
C TYR A 90 -3.84 17.35 -1.04
N GLU A 91 -3.21 18.41 -1.50
CA GLU A 91 -3.79 19.33 -2.45
C GLU A 91 -3.01 19.22 -3.76
N PHE A 92 -3.72 18.94 -4.84
CA PHE A 92 -3.18 18.83 -6.18
C PHE A 92 -3.59 20.07 -6.97
N VAL A 93 -2.61 20.81 -7.48
CA VAL A 93 -2.82 22.03 -8.26
C VAL A 93 -2.29 21.81 -9.67
N TYR A 94 -3.12 22.11 -10.67
CA TYR A 94 -2.70 21.98 -12.07
C TYR A 94 -1.62 23.02 -12.38
N THR A 95 -0.44 22.52 -12.72
CA THR A 95 0.74 23.32 -13.05
C THR A 95 1.41 22.72 -14.29
N PRO A 96 0.81 22.93 -15.49
CA PRO A 96 1.24 22.28 -16.72
C PRO A 96 2.67 22.62 -17.15
N HIS A 97 3.26 23.67 -16.58
CA HIS A 97 4.58 24.20 -16.94
C HIS A 97 5.47 24.36 -15.70
N GLN A 98 5.77 23.26 -15.00
CA GLN A 98 6.90 23.25 -14.06
C GLN A 98 8.08 22.47 -14.66
N PRO A 99 8.97 23.14 -15.41
CA PRO A 99 10.27 22.57 -15.75
C PRO A 99 11.11 22.53 -14.46
N GLY A 100 11.50 21.33 -14.03
CA GLY A 100 12.59 21.12 -13.08
C GLY A 100 12.41 21.73 -11.68
N ARG A 101 11.86 20.94 -10.75
CA ARG A 101 12.25 21.08 -9.33
C ARG A 101 13.12 19.90 -8.95
N TRP A 102 14.36 19.96 -9.46
CA TRP A 102 15.51 19.25 -8.92
C TRP A 102 16.11 20.15 -7.84
N ALA A 103 15.87 19.81 -6.58
CA ALA A 103 16.66 20.25 -5.43
C ALA A 103 16.31 19.31 -4.26
#